data_AF-A0AA39DCL9-F1
#
_entry.id   AF-A0AA39DCL9-F1
#
_cell.length_a   1.000
_cell.length_b   1.000
_cell.length_c   1.000
_cell.angle_alpha   90.00
_cell.angle_beta   90.00
_cell.angle_gamma   90.00
#
_symmetry.space_group_name_H-M   'P 1'
#
loop_
_entity.id
_entity.type
_entity.pdbx_description
1 polymer ?
#
loop_
_entity_poly.entity_id
_entity_poly.type
_entity_poly.pdbx_seq_one_letter_code
_entity_poly.pdbx_strand_id
1 'polypeptide(L)'
;MYRFGVCREMRGRVPQIAALNWLSSLSVSRSIHNLPFATIEVEEISGSQPAEVQNLVQGKWTGSTSGETIVDPLNGEPFIQVAEVDETGIQPFVDSLSKCPKHGLHNPFKAPERYLMLGDISNKAAHMLSLPKVSDFFTRLIQRVAPKSYQQALGEVYVTQKFLENFSGDQVRFLARSFAVPGNHLGQQSHGYRWPYGPVAIVTPFNFPLEIPALQLMGALYMGNKPILKVDSKVSIVMEQMIRLLHHCGLPMEDLDFINSDGKTMNKLLLEANPRMTLFTGSSRVADKLAVDLKGRIKLEDAGFDWKILGPDVQEVDYVAWVCDQDAYACSGQKCSAQSIVFMHENWFKSSLISRMKDLAAKRKLEDLTIGPVLTVSVVSFFSLFYYRSNKLAQLIVIAPDLADMFFNHHLTGKLNHAVNNLEGKKM
;
A
#
# COMPACT_ATOMS: atom_id res chain seq x y z
N MET A 1 -20.19 -68.34 -13.84
CA MET A 1 -19.77 -69.73 -14.17
C MET A 1 -18.50 -70.03 -13.40
N TYR A 2 -18.51 -71.09 -12.56
CA TYR A 2 -17.37 -71.92 -12.09
C TYR A 2 -16.14 -71.22 -11.46
N ARG A 3 -15.41 -71.68 -10.43
CA ARG A 3 -15.40 -72.85 -9.52
C ARG A 3 -14.32 -72.51 -8.45
N PHE A 4 -14.39 -73.10 -7.27
CA PHE A 4 -13.33 -73.05 -6.24
C PHE A 4 -12.02 -73.75 -6.66
N GLY A 5 -10.87 -73.30 -6.12
CA GLY A 5 -9.58 -74.00 -6.16
C GLY A 5 -8.51 -73.33 -5.27
N VAL A 6 -7.76 -74.14 -4.51
CA VAL A 6 -6.96 -73.81 -3.32
C VAL A 6 -5.43 -73.71 -3.60
N CYS A 7 -4.73 -72.89 -2.81
CA CYS A 7 -3.29 -72.80 -2.46
C CYS A 7 -2.17 -72.90 -3.52
N ARG A 8 -1.27 -71.90 -3.49
CA ARG A 8 0.16 -72.09 -3.14
C ARG A 8 0.90 -70.76 -2.92
N GLU A 9 1.65 -70.68 -1.83
CA GLU A 9 2.69 -69.67 -1.59
C GLU A 9 3.79 -69.76 -2.65
N MET A 10 4.20 -68.61 -3.20
CA MET A 10 5.51 -68.44 -3.82
C MET A 10 6.15 -67.14 -3.34
N ARG A 11 7.31 -67.30 -2.69
CA ARG A 11 8.27 -66.24 -2.35
C ARG A 11 8.83 -65.65 -3.65
N GLY A 12 8.64 -64.35 -3.85
CA GLY A 12 9.30 -63.56 -4.90
C GLY A 12 9.92 -62.32 -4.29
N ARG A 13 11.25 -62.20 -4.38
CA ARG A 13 12.07 -61.08 -3.92
C ARG A 13 11.70 -59.79 -4.68
N VAL A 14 11.48 -58.70 -3.96
CA VAL A 14 11.40 -57.34 -4.52
C VAL A 14 12.63 -56.55 -4.03
N PRO A 15 13.35 -55.81 -4.88
CA PRO A 15 14.60 -55.15 -4.50
C PRO A 15 14.37 -53.93 -3.60
N GLN A 16 15.23 -53.78 -2.59
CA GLN A 16 15.39 -52.55 -1.81
C GLN A 16 15.83 -51.41 -2.73
N ILE A 17 14.96 -50.42 -2.92
CA ILE A 17 15.36 -49.11 -3.43
C ILE A 17 15.60 -48.22 -2.20
N ALA A 18 16.83 -47.70 -2.13
CA ALA A 18 17.33 -46.88 -1.06
C ALA A 18 16.44 -45.64 -0.84
N ALA A 19 15.83 -45.55 0.34
CA ALA A 19 15.26 -44.33 0.86
C ALA A 19 16.43 -43.39 1.24
N LEU A 20 16.75 -42.46 0.34
CA LEU A 20 17.66 -41.36 0.62
C LEU A 20 16.95 -40.39 1.58
N ASN A 21 17.42 -40.41 2.82
CA ASN A 21 17.15 -39.42 3.86
C ASN A 21 17.45 -38.01 3.33
N TRP A 22 16.39 -37.23 3.13
CA TRP A 22 16.45 -35.76 3.08
C TRP A 22 15.52 -35.23 4.18
N LEU A 23 15.97 -35.35 5.42
CA LEU A 23 15.46 -34.60 6.56
C LEU A 23 16.64 -33.80 7.14
N SER A 24 17.01 -32.73 6.45
CA SER A 24 17.84 -31.67 7.02
C SER A 24 16.93 -30.63 7.66
N SER A 25 16.87 -30.70 8.99
CA SER A 25 16.64 -29.59 9.94
C SER A 25 15.70 -28.46 9.49
N LEU A 26 14.40 -28.69 9.63
CA LEU A 26 13.46 -27.62 9.98
C LEU A 26 13.07 -27.86 11.43
N SER A 27 13.42 -26.93 12.32
CA SER A 27 12.89 -26.88 13.68
C SER A 27 11.39 -26.60 13.61
N VAL A 28 10.60 -27.65 13.44
CA VAL A 28 9.14 -27.58 13.55
C VAL A 28 8.80 -27.51 15.03
N SER A 29 8.93 -26.30 15.59
CA SER A 29 8.12 -25.85 16.70
C SER A 29 7.28 -24.67 16.21
N ARG A 30 6.45 -24.90 15.18
CA ARG A 30 5.44 -23.91 14.78
C ARG A 30 4.27 -24.06 15.73
N SER A 31 4.18 -23.11 16.65
CA SER A 31 3.02 -22.87 17.51
C SER A 31 1.73 -22.83 16.69
N ILE A 32 0.64 -23.36 17.25
CA ILE A 32 -0.73 -23.39 16.67
C ILE A 32 -1.31 -21.96 16.52
N HIS A 33 -0.53 -20.92 16.82
CA HIS A 33 -0.98 -19.53 16.92
C HIS A 33 -0.65 -18.64 15.72
N ASN A 34 0.18 -19.07 14.77
CA ASN A 34 0.68 -18.17 13.71
C ASN A 34 -0.23 -18.15 12.47
N LEU A 35 -0.40 -16.98 11.86
CA LEU A 35 -1.14 -16.81 10.61
C LEU A 35 -0.42 -17.57 9.48
N PRO A 36 -1.11 -18.40 8.68
CA PRO A 36 -0.46 -19.35 7.76
C PRO A 36 0.31 -18.70 6.61
N PHE A 37 0.02 -17.43 6.30
CA PHE A 37 0.68 -16.66 5.25
C PHE A 37 1.83 -15.78 5.77
N ALA A 38 1.83 -15.46 7.07
CA ALA A 38 2.71 -14.44 7.63
C ALA A 38 4.13 -14.98 7.81
N THR A 39 5.13 -14.13 7.54
CA THR A 39 6.56 -14.43 7.79
C THR A 39 7.11 -13.69 9.00
N ILE A 40 6.28 -12.93 9.69
CA ILE A 40 6.62 -12.07 10.81
C ILE A 40 5.55 -12.16 11.90
N GLU A 41 5.94 -11.85 13.14
CA GLU A 41 5.04 -11.57 14.25
C GLU A 41 5.17 -10.08 14.58
N VAL A 42 4.09 -9.31 14.43
CA VAL A 42 4.14 -7.83 14.41
C VAL A 42 4.66 -7.24 15.71
N GLU A 43 4.30 -7.87 16.82
CA GLU A 43 4.67 -7.50 18.18
C GLU A 43 6.16 -7.75 18.48
N GLU A 44 6.80 -8.65 17.74
CA GLU A 44 8.21 -9.03 17.96
C GLU A 44 9.19 -8.15 17.15
N ILE A 45 8.72 -7.50 16.08
CA ILE A 45 9.56 -6.64 15.23
C ILE A 45 10.16 -5.51 16.06
N SER A 46 11.49 -5.48 16.13
CA SER A 46 12.25 -4.54 16.97
C SER A 46 13.69 -4.42 16.48
N GLY A 47 14.50 -3.52 17.07
CA GLY A 47 15.93 -3.45 16.73
C GLY A 47 16.71 -4.73 17.08
N SER A 48 16.27 -5.51 18.07
CA SER A 48 16.89 -6.78 18.45
C SER A 48 16.38 -7.98 17.64
N GLN A 49 15.20 -7.85 17.02
CA GLN A 49 14.59 -8.83 16.13
C GLN A 49 14.05 -8.13 14.87
N PRO A 50 14.94 -7.70 13.96
CA PRO A 50 14.51 -6.99 12.77
C PRO A 50 13.79 -7.95 11.81
N ALA A 51 12.73 -7.47 11.17
CA ALA A 51 12.04 -8.20 10.12
C ALA A 51 12.81 -8.09 8.79
N GLU A 52 12.68 -9.09 7.92
CA GLU A 52 13.21 -9.05 6.56
C GLU A 52 12.09 -8.88 5.54
N VAL A 53 12.30 -8.01 4.55
CA VAL A 53 11.40 -7.81 3.42
C VAL A 53 12.04 -8.34 2.15
N GLN A 54 11.32 -9.19 1.42
CA GLN A 54 11.79 -9.85 0.20
C GLN A 54 11.14 -9.28 -1.06
N ASN A 55 11.76 -9.52 -2.21
CA ASN A 55 11.17 -9.28 -3.52
C ASN A 55 10.44 -10.54 -4.01
N LEU A 56 9.51 -10.38 -4.95
CA LEU A 56 8.92 -11.49 -5.70
C LEU A 56 9.22 -11.29 -7.18
N VAL A 57 9.91 -12.22 -7.81
CA VAL A 57 10.18 -12.15 -9.25
C VAL A 57 10.12 -13.53 -9.87
N GLN A 58 9.43 -13.64 -11.02
CA GLN A 58 9.26 -14.92 -11.73
C GLN A 58 8.72 -16.04 -10.81
N GLY A 59 7.79 -15.68 -9.92
CA GLY A 59 7.16 -16.60 -8.98
C GLY A 59 8.02 -17.09 -7.83
N LYS A 60 9.17 -16.44 -7.55
CA LYS A 60 10.05 -16.80 -6.43
C LYS A 60 10.31 -15.60 -5.54
N TRP A 61 10.23 -15.83 -4.23
CA TRP A 61 10.66 -14.87 -3.23
C TRP A 61 12.19 -14.81 -3.21
N THR A 62 12.75 -13.61 -3.32
CA THR A 62 14.20 -13.39 -3.36
C THR A 62 14.61 -12.34 -2.32
N GLY A 63 15.58 -12.71 -1.48
CA GLY A 63 16.32 -11.75 -0.66
C GLY A 63 17.40 -11.04 -1.49
N SER A 64 18.15 -10.16 -0.84
CA SER A 64 19.32 -9.49 -1.41
C SER A 64 20.46 -9.49 -0.39
N THR A 65 21.70 -9.55 -0.86
CA THR A 65 22.90 -9.41 0.00
C THR A 65 23.15 -7.96 0.42
N SER A 66 22.54 -7.00 -0.28
CA SER A 66 22.53 -5.57 0.03
C SER A 66 21.10 -5.13 0.27
N GLY A 67 20.85 -4.30 1.27
CA GLY A 67 19.50 -3.84 1.53
C GLY A 67 19.44 -2.53 2.30
N GLU A 68 18.27 -1.92 2.29
CA GLU A 68 17.96 -0.72 3.04
C GLU A 68 17.53 -1.09 4.46
N THR A 69 18.19 -0.51 5.47
CA THR A 69 17.75 -0.62 6.86
C THR A 69 16.74 0.48 7.13
N ILE A 70 15.50 0.10 7.42
CA ILE A 70 14.43 1.01 7.82
C ILE A 70 14.45 1.14 9.34
N VAL A 71 14.33 2.37 9.81
CA VAL A 71 14.23 2.68 11.25
C VAL A 71 12.77 2.79 11.68
N ASP A 72 12.48 2.34 12.89
CA ASP A 72 11.16 2.49 13.49
C ASP A 72 10.87 3.99 13.70
N PRO A 73 9.77 4.53 13.12
CA PRO A 73 9.46 5.95 13.23
C PRO A 73 9.29 6.47 14.67
N LEU A 74 8.97 5.60 15.62
CA LEU A 74 8.67 5.96 17.02
C LEU A 74 9.93 6.04 17.88
N ASN A 75 10.93 5.20 17.66
CA ASN A 75 12.12 5.12 18.52
C ASN A 75 13.47 5.19 17.77
N GLY A 76 13.48 5.09 16.44
CA GLY A 76 14.67 5.17 15.60
C GLY A 76 15.51 3.89 15.52
N GLU A 77 15.07 2.78 16.12
CA GLU A 77 15.78 1.51 16.05
C GLU A 77 15.70 0.88 14.64
N PRO A 78 16.77 0.22 14.16
CA PRO A 78 16.76 -0.48 12.88
C PRO A 78 15.96 -1.78 12.96
N PHE A 79 14.65 -1.71 12.70
CA PHE A 79 13.70 -2.80 12.94
C PHE A 79 13.26 -3.58 11.69
N ILE A 80 13.60 -3.10 10.49
CA ILE A 80 13.28 -3.79 9.23
C ILE A 80 14.47 -3.69 8.28
N GLN A 81 14.84 -4.82 7.68
CA GLN A 81 15.83 -4.92 6.62
C GLN A 81 15.13 -5.25 5.29
N VAL A 82 15.21 -4.34 4.33
CA VAL A 82 14.56 -4.51 3.01
C VAL A 82 15.58 -4.97 1.99
N ALA A 83 15.29 -6.08 1.30
CA ALA A 83 16.09 -6.57 0.18
C ALA A 83 15.94 -5.63 -1.03
N GLU A 84 16.78 -4.61 -1.10
CA GLU A 84 16.70 -3.60 -2.17
C GLU A 84 17.40 -4.09 -3.44
N VAL A 85 16.71 -3.92 -4.57
CA VAL A 85 17.24 -4.17 -5.92
C VAL A 85 17.89 -2.89 -6.42
N ASP A 86 19.15 -3.00 -6.86
CA ASP A 86 19.88 -1.91 -7.51
C ASP A 86 19.69 -1.92 -9.04
N GLU A 87 20.28 -0.91 -9.71
CA GLU A 87 20.21 -0.76 -11.16
C GLU A 87 20.77 -1.95 -11.96
N THR A 88 21.58 -2.82 -11.36
CA THR A 88 22.16 -4.00 -12.02
C THR A 88 21.28 -5.25 -11.85
N GLY A 89 20.46 -5.28 -10.79
CA GLY A 89 19.57 -6.39 -10.45
C GLY A 89 18.19 -6.37 -11.13
N ILE A 90 17.89 -5.41 -12.01
CA ILE A 90 16.54 -5.26 -12.60
C ILE A 90 16.19 -6.26 -13.71
N GLN A 91 17.19 -6.91 -14.33
CA GLN A 91 16.98 -7.74 -15.52
C GLN A 91 15.92 -8.86 -15.33
N PRO A 92 15.90 -9.60 -14.20
CA PRO A 92 14.87 -10.63 -13.98
C PRO A 92 13.43 -10.09 -14.01
N PHE A 93 13.23 -8.85 -13.60
CA PHE A 93 11.93 -8.17 -13.60
C PHE A 93 11.54 -7.71 -15.00
N VAL A 94 12.49 -7.16 -15.76
CA VAL A 94 12.31 -6.83 -17.18
C VAL A 94 11.89 -8.07 -17.97
N ASP A 95 12.60 -9.18 -17.76
CA ASP A 95 12.30 -10.47 -18.39
C ASP A 95 10.91 -10.99 -17.98
N SER A 96 10.57 -10.89 -16.69
CA SER A 96 9.28 -11.35 -16.17
C SER A 96 8.10 -10.60 -16.77
N LEU A 97 8.19 -9.27 -16.90
CA LEU A 97 7.18 -8.44 -17.56
C LEU A 97 7.06 -8.76 -19.05
N SER A 98 8.18 -9.01 -19.74
CA SER A 98 8.20 -9.30 -21.18
C SER A 98 7.42 -10.58 -21.54
N LYS A 99 7.26 -11.51 -20.59
CA LYS A 99 6.44 -12.72 -20.76
C LYS A 99 4.94 -12.42 -20.89
N CYS A 100 4.48 -11.24 -20.48
CA CYS A 100 3.09 -10.84 -20.68
C CYS A 100 2.92 -10.16 -22.04
N PRO A 101 2.16 -10.77 -22.98
CA PRO A 101 1.88 -10.15 -24.26
C PRO A 101 0.93 -8.96 -24.12
N LYS A 102 0.89 -8.09 -25.14
CA LYS A 102 0.02 -6.90 -25.18
C LYS A 102 -1.48 -7.21 -25.11
N HIS A 103 -1.87 -8.45 -25.39
CA HIS A 103 -3.25 -8.92 -25.24
C HIS A 103 -3.55 -9.51 -23.85
N GLY A 104 -2.66 -9.28 -22.88
CA GLY A 104 -2.80 -9.65 -21.47
C GLY A 104 -2.58 -11.13 -21.18
N LEU A 105 -2.64 -11.48 -19.89
CA LEU A 105 -2.73 -12.85 -19.38
C LEU A 105 -4.07 -13.47 -19.79
N HIS A 106 -5.16 -12.71 -19.66
CA HIS A 106 -6.50 -12.99 -20.18
C HIS A 106 -7.13 -11.75 -20.78
N ASN A 107 -8.19 -11.94 -21.56
CA ASN A 107 -9.04 -10.89 -22.11
C ASN A 107 -10.44 -11.49 -22.41
N PRO A 108 -11.43 -10.72 -22.90
CA PRO A 108 -12.78 -11.24 -23.12
C PRO A 108 -12.88 -12.49 -24.02
N PHE A 109 -11.86 -12.77 -24.84
CA PHE A 109 -11.81 -13.92 -25.75
C PHE A 109 -10.73 -14.95 -25.42
N LYS A 110 -9.86 -14.68 -24.45
CA LYS A 110 -8.70 -15.52 -24.14
C LYS A 110 -8.60 -15.75 -22.65
N ALA A 111 -8.61 -17.02 -22.25
CA ALA A 111 -8.58 -17.44 -20.85
C ALA A 111 -9.65 -16.75 -19.96
N PRO A 112 -10.93 -16.65 -20.39
CA PRO A 112 -11.97 -15.94 -19.63
C PRO A 112 -12.27 -16.59 -18.27
N GLU A 113 -11.90 -17.85 -18.06
CA GLU A 113 -11.97 -18.52 -16.76
C GLU A 113 -11.16 -17.78 -15.68
N ARG A 114 -10.13 -17.01 -16.06
CA ARG A 114 -9.35 -16.21 -15.12
C ARG A 114 -10.13 -15.07 -14.48
N TYR A 115 -11.19 -14.56 -15.11
CA TYR A 115 -12.08 -13.60 -14.45
C TYR A 115 -12.78 -14.23 -13.24
N LEU A 116 -13.21 -15.49 -13.36
CA LEU A 116 -13.85 -16.23 -12.25
C LEU A 116 -12.84 -16.60 -11.17
N MET A 117 -11.66 -17.08 -11.57
CA MET A 117 -10.56 -17.37 -10.64
C MET A 117 -10.21 -16.16 -9.75
N LEU A 118 -10.14 -14.97 -10.34
CA LEU A 118 -9.86 -13.74 -9.61
C LEU A 118 -11.03 -13.32 -8.71
N GLY A 119 -12.28 -13.60 -9.11
CA GLY A 119 -13.44 -13.46 -8.23
C GLY A 119 -13.38 -14.39 -7.02
N ASP A 120 -12.93 -15.63 -7.20
CA ASP A 120 -12.76 -16.61 -6.11
C ASP A 120 -11.62 -16.20 -5.15
N ILE A 121 -10.50 -15.72 -5.70
CA ILE A 121 -9.38 -15.18 -4.91
C ILE A 121 -9.85 -13.97 -4.10
N SER A 122 -10.64 -13.08 -4.69
CA SER A 122 -11.18 -11.88 -4.00
C SER A 122 -12.08 -12.27 -2.84
N ASN A 123 -12.97 -13.25 -3.04
CA ASN A 123 -13.83 -13.77 -1.98
C ASN A 123 -13.02 -14.37 -0.81
N LYS A 124 -12.02 -15.20 -1.12
CA LYS A 124 -11.15 -15.82 -0.11
C LYS A 124 -10.34 -14.77 0.65
N ALA A 125 -9.74 -13.81 -0.06
CA ALA A 125 -8.93 -12.76 0.54
C ALA A 125 -9.77 -11.80 1.39
N ALA A 126 -10.97 -11.42 0.93
CA ALA A 126 -11.94 -10.66 1.71
C ALA A 126 -12.31 -11.39 3.01
N HIS A 127 -12.62 -12.69 2.92
CA HIS A 127 -12.90 -13.50 4.10
C HIS A 127 -11.71 -13.53 5.07
N MET A 128 -10.49 -13.76 4.56
CA MET A 128 -9.28 -13.75 5.39
C MET A 128 -9.09 -12.41 6.10
N LEU A 129 -9.21 -11.28 5.41
CA LEU A 129 -9.10 -9.94 6.01
C LEU A 129 -10.21 -9.65 7.03
N SER A 130 -11.39 -10.29 6.91
CA SER A 130 -12.47 -10.16 7.88
C SER A 130 -12.22 -10.92 9.20
N LEU A 131 -11.26 -11.87 9.21
CA LEU A 131 -10.92 -12.60 10.42
C LEU A 131 -10.25 -11.66 11.44
N PRO A 132 -10.72 -11.59 12.70
CA PRO A 132 -10.21 -10.62 13.67
C PRO A 132 -8.70 -10.63 13.84
N LYS A 133 -8.07 -11.81 13.86
CA LYS A 133 -6.60 -11.94 13.98
C LYS A 133 -5.85 -11.39 12.77
N VAL A 134 -6.37 -11.62 11.56
CA VAL A 134 -5.74 -11.12 10.32
C VAL A 134 -5.93 -9.62 10.21
N SER A 135 -7.13 -9.13 10.53
CA SER A 135 -7.44 -7.70 10.56
C SER A 135 -6.53 -6.95 11.55
N ASP A 136 -6.40 -7.47 12.78
CA ASP A 136 -5.53 -6.90 13.81
C ASP A 136 -4.04 -6.94 13.39
N PHE A 137 -3.59 -8.06 12.80
CA PHE A 137 -2.23 -8.20 12.27
C PHE A 137 -1.90 -7.09 11.26
N PHE A 138 -2.72 -6.90 10.22
CA PHE A 138 -2.46 -5.83 9.24
C PHE A 138 -2.61 -4.46 9.87
N THR A 139 -3.59 -4.26 10.74
CA THR A 139 -3.81 -2.98 11.42
C THR A 139 -2.55 -2.58 12.21
N ARG A 140 -2.02 -3.47 13.05
CA ARG A 140 -0.81 -3.21 13.84
C ARG A 140 0.42 -3.03 12.97
N LEU A 141 0.57 -3.85 11.91
CA LEU A 141 1.71 -3.74 11.01
C LEU A 141 1.71 -2.40 10.29
N ILE A 142 0.56 -1.92 9.83
CA ILE A 142 0.39 -0.57 9.27
C ILE A 142 0.82 0.48 10.29
N GLN A 143 0.38 0.39 11.56
CA GLN A 143 0.77 1.36 12.58
C GLN A 143 2.28 1.41 12.83
N ARG A 144 2.96 0.26 12.76
CA ARG A 144 4.42 0.18 12.97
C ARG A 144 5.22 0.93 11.91
N VAL A 145 4.78 0.87 10.64
CA VAL A 145 5.54 1.45 9.52
C VAL A 145 5.00 2.79 9.03
N ALA A 146 3.70 3.03 9.18
CA ALA A 146 3.00 4.25 8.83
C ALA A 146 2.18 4.74 10.04
N PRO A 147 2.82 5.37 11.04
CA PRO A 147 2.20 5.71 12.32
C PRO A 147 0.90 6.49 12.16
N LYS A 148 -0.18 5.85 12.60
CA LYS A 148 -1.55 6.37 12.61
C LYS A 148 -2.33 5.65 13.71
N SER A 149 -3.45 6.21 14.13
CA SER A 149 -4.28 5.56 15.16
C SER A 149 -4.76 4.19 14.70
N TYR A 150 -5.06 3.30 15.66
CA TYR A 150 -5.55 1.95 15.36
C TYR A 150 -6.79 2.01 14.46
N GLN A 151 -7.72 2.92 14.74
CA GLN A 151 -8.95 3.08 13.95
C GLN A 151 -8.69 3.52 12.51
N GLN A 152 -7.65 4.34 12.26
CA GLN A 152 -7.27 4.74 10.91
C GLN A 152 -6.62 3.59 10.14
N ALA A 153 -5.75 2.82 10.78
CA ALA A 153 -5.14 1.62 10.18
C ALA A 153 -6.19 0.52 9.93
N LEU A 154 -7.10 0.30 10.88
CA LEU A 154 -8.21 -0.64 10.74
C LEU A 154 -9.14 -0.21 9.60
N GLY A 155 -9.40 1.10 9.46
CA GLY A 155 -10.16 1.64 8.34
C GLY A 155 -9.56 1.26 6.99
N GLU A 156 -8.23 1.31 6.85
CA GLU A 156 -7.52 0.91 5.63
C GLU A 156 -7.69 -0.58 5.32
N VAL A 157 -7.60 -1.45 6.35
CA VAL A 157 -7.88 -2.89 6.23
C VAL A 157 -9.33 -3.13 5.83
N TYR A 158 -10.27 -2.43 6.45
CA TYR A 158 -11.69 -2.54 6.20
C TYR A 158 -12.06 -2.12 4.78
N VAL A 159 -11.52 -1.01 4.28
CA VAL A 159 -11.73 -0.57 2.89
C VAL A 159 -11.18 -1.62 1.93
N THR A 160 -9.98 -2.15 2.19
CA THR A 160 -9.38 -3.21 1.37
C THR A 160 -10.23 -4.48 1.36
N GLN A 161 -10.73 -4.91 2.52
CA GLN A 161 -11.66 -6.03 2.65
C GLN A 161 -12.92 -5.80 1.81
N LYS A 162 -13.58 -4.65 1.98
CA LYS A 162 -14.84 -4.33 1.29
C LYS A 162 -14.66 -4.18 -0.21
N PHE A 163 -13.54 -3.64 -0.65
CA PHE A 163 -13.17 -3.63 -2.05
C PHE A 163 -13.09 -5.06 -2.63
N LEU A 164 -12.46 -5.99 -1.93
CA LEU A 164 -12.38 -7.39 -2.38
C LEU A 164 -13.75 -8.09 -2.38
N GLU A 165 -14.61 -7.79 -1.40
CA GLU A 165 -16.02 -8.27 -1.41
C GLU A 165 -16.77 -7.80 -2.66
N ASN A 166 -16.60 -6.55 -3.07
CA ASN A 166 -17.23 -5.99 -4.28
C ASN A 166 -16.83 -6.73 -5.56
N PHE A 167 -15.70 -7.42 -5.57
CA PHE A 167 -15.18 -8.15 -6.73
C PHE A 167 -15.26 -9.68 -6.57
N SER A 168 -16.09 -10.17 -5.65
CA SER A 168 -16.32 -11.61 -5.49
C SER A 168 -17.25 -12.19 -6.57
N GLY A 169 -17.11 -13.49 -6.83
CA GLY A 169 -17.92 -14.21 -7.81
C GLY A 169 -17.78 -13.64 -9.23
N ASP A 170 -18.90 -13.32 -9.88
CA ASP A 170 -18.92 -12.87 -11.27
C ASP A 170 -18.56 -11.39 -11.47
N GLN A 171 -18.30 -10.63 -10.40
CA GLN A 171 -18.08 -9.19 -10.48
C GLN A 171 -16.82 -8.82 -11.28
N VAL A 172 -15.75 -9.62 -11.17
CA VAL A 172 -14.56 -9.46 -12.02
C VAL A 172 -14.88 -9.74 -13.49
N ARG A 173 -15.77 -10.71 -13.79
CA ARG A 173 -16.26 -10.93 -15.17
C ARG A 173 -17.08 -9.75 -15.66
N PHE A 174 -17.86 -9.10 -14.80
CA PHE A 174 -18.66 -7.93 -15.16
C PHE A 174 -17.82 -6.69 -15.48
N LEU A 175 -16.60 -6.55 -14.94
CA LEU A 175 -15.65 -5.53 -15.37
C LEU A 175 -15.28 -5.64 -16.86
N ALA A 176 -15.31 -6.86 -17.41
CA ALA A 176 -15.00 -7.14 -18.81
C ALA A 176 -16.22 -7.05 -19.75
N ARG A 177 -17.38 -6.58 -19.25
CA ARG A 177 -18.60 -6.40 -20.04
C ARG A 177 -18.33 -5.55 -21.28
N SER A 178 -18.78 -6.04 -22.42
CA SER A 178 -18.72 -5.36 -23.71
C SER A 178 -20.06 -4.71 -24.06
N PHE A 179 -20.06 -3.95 -25.15
CA PHE A 179 -21.27 -3.51 -25.83
C PHE A 179 -21.17 -3.80 -27.32
N ALA A 180 -22.33 -3.94 -27.98
CA ALA A 180 -22.42 -4.13 -29.42
C ALA A 180 -23.45 -3.16 -30.01
N VAL A 181 -23.20 -2.70 -31.24
CA VAL A 181 -24.11 -1.82 -31.98
C VAL A 181 -24.38 -2.46 -33.35
N PRO A 182 -25.67 -2.60 -33.75
CA PRO A 182 -26.03 -3.04 -35.10
C PRO A 182 -25.42 -2.14 -36.17
N GLY A 183 -24.98 -2.73 -37.28
CA GLY A 183 -24.45 -2.00 -38.42
C GLY A 183 -25.52 -1.55 -39.41
N ASN A 184 -25.07 -1.02 -40.55
CA ASN A 184 -25.93 -0.42 -41.56
C ASN A 184 -26.54 -1.45 -42.53
N HIS A 185 -26.10 -2.70 -42.47
CA HIS A 185 -26.58 -3.76 -43.35
C HIS A 185 -26.55 -5.12 -42.66
N LEU A 186 -27.24 -6.10 -43.25
CA LEU A 186 -27.31 -7.46 -42.74
C LEU A 186 -25.91 -8.04 -42.50
N GLY A 187 -25.74 -8.64 -41.32
CA GLY A 187 -24.49 -9.27 -40.89
C GLY A 187 -23.44 -8.32 -40.32
N GLN A 188 -23.64 -7.00 -40.39
CA GLN A 188 -22.70 -6.03 -39.82
C GLN A 188 -23.02 -5.70 -38.36
N GLN A 189 -22.00 -5.72 -37.50
CA GLN A 189 -22.07 -5.28 -36.12
C GLN A 189 -20.71 -4.73 -35.67
N SER A 190 -20.72 -3.73 -34.80
CA SER A 190 -19.53 -3.22 -34.13
C SER A 190 -19.56 -3.59 -32.65
N HIS A 191 -18.38 -3.78 -32.05
CA HIS A 191 -18.26 -4.14 -30.64
C HIS A 191 -17.22 -3.27 -29.96
N GLY A 192 -17.53 -2.83 -28.74
CA GLY A 192 -16.59 -2.19 -27.83
C GLY A 192 -16.23 -3.14 -26.69
N TYR A 193 -14.93 -3.41 -26.54
CA TYR A 193 -14.40 -4.26 -25.47
C TYR A 193 -13.48 -3.47 -24.53
N ARG A 194 -13.36 -3.97 -23.30
CA ARG A 194 -12.30 -3.57 -22.37
C ARG A 194 -11.12 -4.50 -22.60
N TRP A 195 -9.99 -3.94 -23.03
CA TRP A 195 -8.80 -4.72 -23.37
C TRP A 195 -7.67 -4.43 -22.37
N PRO A 196 -6.91 -5.45 -21.90
CA PRO A 196 -5.72 -5.24 -21.10
C PRO A 196 -4.68 -4.40 -21.84
N TYR A 197 -3.82 -3.75 -21.07
CA TYR A 197 -2.58 -3.16 -21.58
C TYR A 197 -1.49 -4.21 -21.78
N GLY A 198 -1.49 -5.29 -20.98
CA GLY A 198 -0.47 -6.33 -20.96
C GLY A 198 0.50 -6.14 -19.79
N PRO A 199 1.80 -5.91 -20.00
CA PRO A 199 2.73 -5.60 -18.93
C PRO A 199 2.50 -4.18 -18.41
N VAL A 200 2.33 -4.04 -17.09
CA VAL A 200 2.07 -2.74 -16.42
C VAL A 200 2.95 -2.58 -15.18
N ALA A 201 3.10 -1.35 -14.71
CA ALA A 201 3.80 -1.05 -13.47
C ALA A 201 2.90 -0.27 -12.49
N ILE A 202 3.11 -0.48 -11.20
CA ILE A 202 2.38 0.17 -10.11
C ILE A 202 3.42 0.67 -9.10
N VAL A 203 3.37 1.95 -8.78
CA VAL A 203 4.26 2.60 -7.80
C VAL A 203 3.41 3.35 -6.78
N THR A 204 3.54 3.02 -5.50
CA THR A 204 2.69 3.57 -4.43
C THR A 204 3.49 4.21 -3.30
N PRO A 205 2.91 5.19 -2.57
CA PRO A 205 3.60 5.95 -1.54
C PRO A 205 3.57 5.22 -0.20
N PHE A 206 4.07 5.90 0.84
CA PHE A 206 4.19 5.34 2.19
C PHE A 206 2.88 5.36 3.01
N ASN A 207 1.97 6.29 2.74
CA ASN A 207 0.97 6.71 3.74
C ASN A 207 -0.24 5.77 3.86
N PHE A 208 -0.57 5.02 2.81
CA PHE A 208 -1.57 3.94 2.82
C PHE A 208 -0.95 2.68 2.21
N PRO A 209 -0.16 1.93 3.00
CA PRO A 209 0.68 0.85 2.50
C PRO A 209 -0.07 -0.44 2.15
N LEU A 210 -1.35 -0.54 2.46
CA LEU A 210 -2.22 -1.65 2.10
C LEU A 210 -3.24 -1.24 1.04
N GLU A 211 -4.05 -0.21 1.31
CA GLU A 211 -5.23 0.11 0.50
C GLU A 211 -4.84 0.52 -0.93
N ILE A 212 -3.96 1.51 -1.09
CA ILE A 212 -3.53 1.96 -2.42
C ILE A 212 -2.92 0.82 -3.24
N PRO A 213 -1.87 0.11 -2.78
CA PRO A 213 -1.25 -0.92 -3.59
C PRO A 213 -2.17 -2.13 -3.84
N ALA A 214 -2.97 -2.58 -2.86
CA ALA A 214 -3.86 -3.71 -3.05
C ALA A 214 -4.96 -3.43 -4.08
N LEU A 215 -5.63 -2.27 -3.98
CA LEU A 215 -6.70 -1.90 -4.91
C LEU A 215 -6.19 -1.80 -6.36
N GLN A 216 -5.03 -1.18 -6.56
CA GLN A 216 -4.43 -1.01 -7.89
C GLN A 216 -3.88 -2.34 -8.44
N LEU A 217 -3.24 -3.15 -7.60
CA LEU A 217 -2.74 -4.48 -7.98
C LEU A 217 -3.89 -5.36 -8.48
N MET A 218 -4.94 -5.46 -7.69
CA MET A 218 -6.10 -6.28 -8.02
C MET A 218 -6.82 -5.75 -9.26
N GLY A 219 -7.00 -4.43 -9.38
CA GLY A 219 -7.57 -3.81 -10.59
C GLY A 219 -6.77 -4.13 -11.86
N ALA A 220 -5.44 -4.10 -11.80
CA ALA A 220 -4.58 -4.47 -12.92
C ALA A 220 -4.76 -5.95 -13.30
N LEU A 221 -4.76 -6.85 -12.31
CA LEU A 221 -4.95 -8.29 -12.51
C LEU A 221 -6.35 -8.62 -13.05
N TYR A 222 -7.41 -8.03 -12.50
CA TYR A 222 -8.79 -8.22 -12.94
C TYR A 222 -8.95 -7.96 -14.44
N MET A 223 -8.31 -6.90 -14.94
CA MET A 223 -8.38 -6.52 -16.34
C MET A 223 -7.44 -7.30 -17.26
N GLY A 224 -6.66 -8.26 -16.74
CA GLY A 224 -5.81 -9.15 -17.53
C GLY A 224 -4.36 -8.70 -17.71
N ASN A 225 -3.89 -7.75 -16.90
CA ASN A 225 -2.51 -7.28 -16.97
C ASN A 225 -1.58 -8.14 -16.10
N LYS A 226 -0.27 -8.08 -16.38
CA LYS A 226 0.79 -8.54 -15.46
C LYS A 226 1.46 -7.30 -14.83
N PRO A 227 1.19 -6.98 -13.56
CA PRO A 227 1.81 -5.85 -12.87
C PRO A 227 3.16 -6.22 -12.25
N ILE A 228 4.12 -5.29 -12.35
CA ILE A 228 5.17 -5.14 -11.34
C ILE A 228 4.74 -4.10 -10.31
N LEU A 229 4.81 -4.44 -9.03
CA LEU A 229 4.42 -3.56 -7.93
C LEU A 229 5.64 -3.11 -7.14
N LYS A 230 5.77 -1.80 -6.95
CA LYS A 230 6.74 -1.17 -6.05
C LYS A 230 6.00 -0.30 -5.03
N VAL A 231 6.17 -0.63 -3.76
CA VAL A 231 5.73 0.21 -2.63
C VAL A 231 6.94 1.00 -2.10
N ASP A 232 6.74 2.11 -1.41
CA ASP A 232 7.83 2.76 -0.67
C ASP A 232 8.45 1.77 0.33
N SER A 233 9.78 1.61 0.29
CA SER A 233 10.51 0.63 1.11
C SER A 233 10.25 0.77 2.61
N LYS A 234 9.93 1.97 3.10
CA LYS A 234 9.61 2.21 4.51
C LYS A 234 8.45 1.37 5.01
N VAL A 235 7.53 1.00 4.12
CA VAL A 235 6.24 0.40 4.47
C VAL A 235 5.91 -0.85 3.64
N SER A 236 6.81 -1.26 2.76
CA SER A 236 6.56 -2.32 1.76
C SER A 236 6.31 -3.70 2.39
N ILE A 237 6.74 -3.91 3.64
CA ILE A 237 6.45 -5.10 4.44
C ILE A 237 4.95 -5.42 4.50
N VAL A 238 4.08 -4.39 4.58
CA VAL A 238 2.62 -4.58 4.63
C VAL A 238 2.13 -5.27 3.36
N MET A 239 2.58 -4.77 2.21
CA MET A 239 2.17 -5.33 0.93
C MET A 239 2.83 -6.68 0.66
N GLU A 240 4.04 -6.94 1.16
CA GLU A 240 4.63 -8.28 1.11
C GLU A 240 3.71 -9.30 1.80
N GLN A 241 3.28 -9.02 3.04
CA GLN A 241 2.39 -9.92 3.78
C GLN A 241 1.04 -10.08 3.08
N MET A 242 0.52 -9.01 2.46
CA MET A 242 -0.71 -9.07 1.66
C MET A 242 -0.54 -9.93 0.40
N ILE A 243 0.59 -9.84 -0.29
CA ILE A 243 0.89 -10.70 -1.46
C ILE A 243 0.97 -12.17 -1.02
N ARG A 244 1.60 -12.47 0.13
CA ARG A 244 1.62 -13.82 0.70
C ARG A 244 0.20 -14.32 1.04
N LEU A 245 -0.66 -13.46 1.59
CA LEU A 245 -2.07 -13.77 1.81
C LEU A 245 -2.80 -14.05 0.48
N LEU A 246 -2.57 -13.25 -0.56
CA LEU A 246 -3.18 -13.45 -1.89
C LEU A 246 -2.73 -14.78 -2.51
N HIS A 247 -1.45 -15.14 -2.41
CA HIS A 247 -0.95 -16.44 -2.84
C HIS A 247 -1.58 -17.59 -2.04
N HIS A 248 -1.71 -17.43 -0.72
CA HIS A 248 -2.45 -18.38 0.12
C HIS A 248 -3.92 -18.54 -0.32
N CYS A 249 -4.53 -17.46 -0.83
CA CYS A 249 -5.89 -17.47 -1.39
C CYS A 249 -5.98 -18.03 -2.82
N GLY A 250 -4.85 -18.31 -3.47
CA GLY A 250 -4.78 -18.95 -4.79
C GLY A 250 -4.32 -18.05 -5.92
N LEU A 251 -3.83 -16.83 -5.65
CA LEU A 251 -3.22 -15.99 -6.68
C LEU A 251 -1.96 -16.67 -7.25
N PRO A 252 -1.87 -16.92 -8.58
CA PRO A 252 -0.68 -17.53 -9.17
C PRO A 252 0.58 -16.70 -8.91
N MET A 253 1.67 -17.38 -8.53
CA MET A 253 2.95 -16.76 -8.19
C MET A 253 3.55 -15.92 -9.34
N GLU A 254 3.26 -16.29 -10.59
CA GLU A 254 3.82 -15.63 -11.78
C GLU A 254 2.95 -14.48 -12.33
N ASP A 255 1.76 -14.25 -11.77
CA ASP A 255 0.81 -13.24 -12.25
C ASP A 255 1.26 -11.81 -11.88
N LEU A 256 2.15 -11.64 -10.90
CA LEU A 256 2.74 -10.35 -10.52
C LEU A 256 4.23 -10.49 -10.18
N ASP A 257 4.94 -9.37 -10.20
CA ASP A 257 6.24 -9.23 -9.56
C ASP A 257 6.16 -8.12 -8.50
N PHE A 258 6.95 -8.23 -7.43
CA PHE A 258 7.06 -7.24 -6.35
C PHE A 258 8.52 -6.85 -6.16
N ILE A 259 8.81 -5.56 -6.26
CA ILE A 259 10.17 -5.02 -6.22
C ILE A 259 10.29 -3.95 -5.14
N ASN A 260 11.32 -4.11 -4.30
CA ASN A 260 11.82 -3.07 -3.42
C ASN A 260 13.05 -2.44 -4.10
N SER A 261 13.02 -1.14 -4.26
CA SER A 261 14.09 -0.36 -4.90
C SER A 261 13.94 1.12 -4.60
N ASP A 262 15.02 1.88 -4.78
CA ASP A 262 14.96 3.33 -4.78
C ASP A 262 14.22 3.86 -6.02
N GLY A 263 13.92 5.17 -6.00
CA GLY A 263 13.24 5.81 -7.11
C GLY A 263 14.05 5.79 -8.41
N LYS A 264 15.38 5.82 -8.33
CA LYS A 264 16.28 5.84 -9.49
C LYS A 264 16.24 4.51 -10.24
N THR A 265 16.38 3.41 -9.50
CA THR A 265 16.33 2.04 -10.01
C THR A 265 14.97 1.72 -10.57
N MET A 266 13.87 2.10 -9.88
CA MET A 266 12.54 1.93 -10.45
C MET A 266 12.37 2.72 -11.76
N ASN A 267 12.87 3.96 -11.83
CA ASN A 267 12.81 4.74 -13.07
C ASN A 267 13.58 4.08 -14.22
N LYS A 268 14.76 3.51 -13.94
CA LYS A 268 15.53 2.74 -14.92
C LYS A 268 14.74 1.51 -15.41
N LEU A 269 14.18 0.73 -14.49
CA LEU A 269 13.33 -0.42 -14.84
C LEU A 269 12.17 -0.01 -15.74
N LEU A 270 11.46 1.07 -15.41
CA LEU A 270 10.35 1.55 -16.23
C LEU A 270 10.78 1.93 -17.65
N LEU A 271 11.96 2.52 -17.82
CA LEU A 271 12.50 2.88 -19.14
C LEU A 271 12.94 1.65 -19.94
N GLU A 272 13.53 0.65 -19.29
CA GLU A 272 14.02 -0.58 -19.96
C GLU A 272 12.90 -1.57 -20.26
N ALA A 273 12.02 -1.84 -19.30
CA ALA A 273 10.88 -2.74 -19.47
C ALA A 273 9.78 -2.13 -20.35
N ASN A 274 9.71 -0.79 -20.42
CA ASN A 274 8.74 -0.03 -21.21
C ASN A 274 7.28 -0.55 -21.04
N PRO A 275 6.76 -0.57 -19.80
CA PRO A 275 5.41 -1.06 -19.54
C PRO A 275 4.38 -0.27 -20.34
N ARG A 276 3.28 -0.94 -20.70
CA ARG A 276 2.25 -0.37 -21.57
C ARG A 276 1.39 0.65 -20.83
N MET A 277 1.33 0.54 -19.51
CA MET A 277 0.71 1.50 -18.60
C MET A 277 1.46 1.48 -17.27
N THR A 278 1.63 2.64 -16.66
CA THR A 278 2.11 2.77 -15.28
C THR A 278 1.04 3.49 -14.45
N LEU A 279 0.75 3.00 -13.24
CA LEU A 279 0.02 3.76 -12.22
C LEU A 279 1.04 4.26 -11.21
N PHE A 280 1.10 5.57 -11.01
CA PHE A 280 1.91 6.18 -9.96
C PHE A 280 1.02 6.96 -9.01
N THR A 281 1.20 6.70 -7.72
CA THR A 281 0.63 7.49 -6.64
C THR A 281 1.76 8.07 -5.79
N GLY A 282 1.77 9.39 -5.58
CA GLY A 282 2.84 10.04 -4.82
C GLY A 282 2.97 11.54 -5.11
N SER A 283 4.19 12.09 -4.98
CA SER A 283 4.39 13.53 -5.15
C SER A 283 4.24 13.98 -6.61
N SER A 284 3.64 15.15 -6.83
CA SER A 284 3.49 15.79 -8.16
C SER A 284 4.84 15.93 -8.90
N ARG A 285 5.93 16.28 -8.21
CA ARG A 285 7.28 16.35 -8.81
C ARG A 285 7.73 15.04 -9.50
N VAL A 286 7.45 13.90 -8.87
CA VAL A 286 7.81 12.58 -9.43
C VAL A 286 6.81 12.17 -10.50
N ALA A 287 5.52 12.48 -10.29
CA ALA A 287 4.46 12.26 -11.28
C ALA A 287 4.78 12.94 -12.62
N ASP A 288 5.13 14.23 -12.60
CA ASP A 288 5.51 15.02 -13.78
C ASP A 288 6.73 14.42 -14.49
N LYS A 289 7.77 14.07 -13.71
CA LYS A 289 8.97 13.43 -14.26
C LYS A 289 8.63 12.13 -14.98
N LEU A 290 7.83 11.27 -14.35
CA LEU A 290 7.43 9.99 -14.94
C LEU A 290 6.50 10.18 -16.15
N ALA A 291 5.64 11.19 -16.15
CA ALA A 291 4.80 11.52 -17.30
C ALA A 291 5.64 11.88 -18.53
N VAL A 292 6.72 12.63 -18.35
CA VAL A 292 7.69 12.96 -19.40
C VAL A 292 8.47 11.71 -19.84
N ASP A 293 9.11 11.01 -18.90
CA ASP A 293 9.95 9.84 -19.18
C ASP A 293 9.16 8.74 -19.92
N LEU A 294 7.91 8.49 -19.52
CA LEU A 294 7.03 7.47 -20.09
C LEU A 294 6.18 7.98 -21.26
N LYS A 295 6.37 9.24 -21.68
CA LYS A 295 5.67 9.85 -22.82
C LYS A 295 4.14 9.73 -22.68
N GLY A 296 3.63 10.03 -21.49
CA GLY A 296 2.20 9.99 -21.18
C GLY A 296 1.61 8.58 -20.99
N ARG A 297 2.41 7.50 -21.00
CA ARG A 297 1.95 6.13 -20.65
C ARG A 297 1.83 5.94 -19.14
N ILE A 298 1.10 6.85 -18.49
CA ILE A 298 0.94 6.86 -17.04
C ILE A 298 -0.49 7.28 -16.63
N LYS A 299 -0.91 6.79 -15.46
CA LYS A 299 -2.07 7.26 -14.69
C LYS A 299 -1.54 7.75 -13.34
N LEU A 300 -2.05 8.89 -12.88
CA LEU A 300 -1.48 9.64 -11.78
C LEU A 300 -2.56 9.91 -10.72
N GLU A 301 -2.21 9.60 -9.49
CA GLU A 301 -2.84 10.14 -8.27
C GLU A 301 -1.73 10.89 -7.53
N ASP A 302 -1.59 12.19 -7.80
CA ASP A 302 -0.50 12.99 -7.28
C ASP A 302 -0.88 13.78 -6.02
N ALA A 303 -0.24 14.93 -5.78
CA ALA A 303 -0.46 15.67 -4.53
C ALA A 303 -1.83 16.37 -4.51
N GLY A 304 -2.32 16.70 -3.32
CA GLY A 304 -3.53 17.51 -3.11
C GLY A 304 -3.22 18.75 -2.26
N PHE A 305 -3.90 19.86 -2.54
CA PHE A 305 -4.00 21.00 -1.62
C PHE A 305 -5.49 21.26 -1.37
N ASP A 306 -6.11 20.35 -0.63
CA ASP A 306 -7.56 20.27 -0.56
C ASP A 306 -8.14 21.34 0.36
N TRP A 307 -9.29 21.84 -0.06
CA TRP A 307 -9.99 22.93 0.59
C TRP A 307 -11.36 22.48 1.10
N LYS A 308 -11.80 23.07 2.21
CA LYS A 308 -13.19 23.01 2.69
C LYS A 308 -13.79 24.40 2.65
N ILE A 309 -15.02 24.53 2.17
CA ILE A 309 -15.80 25.78 2.20
C ILE A 309 -16.96 25.61 3.19
N LEU A 310 -17.08 26.56 4.12
CA LEU A 310 -18.22 26.65 5.02
C LEU A 310 -19.16 27.77 4.52
N GLY A 311 -20.38 27.39 4.14
CA GLY A 311 -21.43 28.30 3.63
C GLY A 311 -22.00 29.24 4.70
N PRO A 312 -22.94 30.14 4.34
CA PRO A 312 -23.49 31.12 5.28
C PRO A 312 -24.40 30.54 6.37
N ASP A 313 -24.95 29.36 6.14
CA ASP A 313 -25.87 28.61 6.99
C ASP A 313 -25.12 27.89 8.13
N VAL A 314 -24.94 28.60 9.25
CA VAL A 314 -24.30 28.05 10.43
C VAL A 314 -25.22 27.04 11.12
N GLN A 315 -24.82 25.77 11.10
CA GLN A 315 -25.53 24.66 11.76
C GLN A 315 -24.54 23.55 12.13
N GLU A 316 -24.94 22.67 13.06
CA GLU A 316 -24.17 21.47 13.45
C GLU A 316 -22.71 21.74 13.83
N VAL A 317 -22.45 22.87 14.52
CA VAL A 317 -21.10 23.39 14.79
C VAL A 317 -20.18 22.34 15.41
N ASP A 318 -20.70 21.48 16.29
CA ASP A 318 -19.95 20.45 17.00
C ASP A 318 -19.47 19.35 16.05
N TYR A 319 -20.37 18.91 15.17
CA TYR A 319 -20.08 17.92 14.15
C TYR A 319 -19.10 18.49 13.11
N VAL A 320 -19.32 19.72 12.65
CA VAL A 320 -18.42 20.38 11.70
C VAL A 320 -17.02 20.57 12.29
N ALA A 321 -16.90 20.95 13.57
CA ALA A 321 -15.62 21.02 14.26
C ALA A 321 -14.90 19.67 14.29
N TRP A 322 -15.63 18.60 14.62
CA TRP A 322 -15.10 17.23 14.62
C TRP A 322 -14.63 16.78 13.23
N VAL A 323 -15.42 17.01 12.18
CA VAL A 323 -15.01 16.69 10.80
C VAL A 323 -13.78 17.50 10.39
N CYS A 324 -13.73 18.79 10.70
CA CYS A 324 -12.57 19.63 10.38
C CYS A 324 -11.28 19.16 11.07
N ASP A 325 -11.35 18.75 12.34
CA ASP A 325 -10.22 18.18 13.08
C ASP A 325 -9.76 16.85 12.45
N GLN A 326 -10.69 15.96 12.11
CA GLN A 326 -10.38 14.69 11.46
C GLN A 326 -9.80 14.86 10.05
N ASP A 327 -10.38 15.72 9.21
CA ASP A 327 -9.91 15.91 7.83
C ASP A 327 -8.51 16.54 7.78
N ALA A 328 -8.19 17.42 8.74
CA ALA A 328 -6.89 18.09 8.78
C ALA A 328 -5.80 17.22 9.44
N TYR A 329 -6.12 16.57 10.56
CA TYR A 329 -5.09 16.05 11.48
C TYR A 329 -5.08 14.53 11.64
N ALA A 330 -6.08 13.80 11.11
CA ALA A 330 -6.01 12.34 11.07
C ALA A 330 -4.75 11.88 10.31
N CYS A 331 -4.06 10.85 10.80
CA CYS A 331 -2.75 10.40 10.31
C CYS A 331 -1.70 11.52 10.28
N SER A 332 -1.78 12.50 11.19
CA SER A 332 -0.92 13.70 11.18
C SER A 332 -1.04 14.51 9.88
N GLY A 333 -2.20 14.47 9.21
CA GLY A 333 -2.41 15.15 7.92
C GLY A 333 -1.69 14.47 6.74
N GLN A 334 -1.10 13.28 6.92
CA GLN A 334 -0.38 12.54 5.87
C GLN A 334 -1.35 11.79 4.94
N LYS A 335 -2.37 12.49 4.43
CA LYS A 335 -3.32 11.98 3.43
C LYS A 335 -3.28 12.90 2.21
N CYS A 336 -3.37 12.32 1.01
CA CYS A 336 -3.51 13.12 -0.21
C CYS A 336 -4.80 13.95 -0.22
N SER A 337 -5.82 13.50 0.53
CA SER A 337 -7.13 14.13 0.73
C SER A 337 -7.23 15.01 1.99
N ALA A 338 -6.11 15.32 2.65
CA ALA A 338 -6.12 16.07 3.91
C ALA A 338 -6.55 17.53 3.69
N GLN A 339 -7.44 18.02 4.56
CA GLN A 339 -7.88 19.41 4.56
C GLN A 339 -6.70 20.34 4.85
N SER A 340 -6.21 21.00 3.81
CA SER A 340 -5.05 21.90 3.87
C SER A 340 -5.46 23.36 4.07
N ILE A 341 -6.70 23.71 3.71
CA ILE A 341 -7.26 25.05 3.90
C ILE A 341 -8.76 25.00 4.16
N VAL A 342 -9.26 25.91 4.99
CA VAL A 342 -10.70 26.12 5.21
C VAL A 342 -11.06 27.56 4.87
N PHE A 343 -11.99 27.75 3.93
CA PHE A 343 -12.61 29.03 3.63
C PHE A 343 -13.92 29.13 4.41
N MET A 344 -13.96 30.05 5.36
CA MET A 344 -15.05 30.14 6.31
C MET A 344 -15.89 31.39 6.06
N HIS A 345 -17.18 31.23 5.77
CA HIS A 345 -18.09 32.38 5.67
C HIS A 345 -18.17 33.14 7.00
N GLU A 346 -18.33 34.46 6.94
CA GLU A 346 -18.18 35.33 8.12
C GLU A 346 -19.10 34.98 9.30
N ASN A 347 -20.28 34.43 9.01
CA ASN A 347 -21.26 33.97 10.00
C ASN A 347 -20.66 32.96 11.00
N TRP A 348 -19.72 32.12 10.54
CA TRP A 348 -19.07 31.14 11.40
C TRP A 348 -18.07 31.75 12.39
N PHE A 349 -17.54 32.96 12.16
CA PHE A 349 -16.68 33.63 13.14
C PHE A 349 -17.43 33.96 14.44
N LYS A 350 -18.75 34.11 14.38
CA LYS A 350 -19.61 34.32 15.57
C LYS A 350 -19.94 33.01 16.29
N SER A 351 -19.60 31.86 15.72
CA SER A 351 -19.82 30.54 16.31
C SER A 351 -18.65 30.10 17.18
N SER A 352 -18.83 29.00 17.91
CA SER A 352 -17.75 28.34 18.67
C SER A 352 -16.87 27.40 17.81
N LEU A 353 -16.91 27.47 16.48
CA LEU A 353 -16.21 26.51 15.61
C LEU A 353 -14.69 26.50 15.87
N ILE A 354 -14.05 27.67 15.84
CA ILE A 354 -12.58 27.78 15.99
C ILE A 354 -12.14 27.27 17.37
N SER A 355 -12.85 27.64 18.43
CA SER A 355 -12.51 27.17 19.78
C SER A 355 -12.68 25.66 19.91
N ARG A 356 -13.77 25.09 19.36
CA ARG A 356 -13.99 23.64 19.37
C ARG A 356 -12.95 22.87 18.57
N MET A 357 -12.53 23.39 17.41
CA MET A 357 -11.43 22.80 16.64
C MET A 357 -10.12 22.81 17.44
N LYS A 358 -9.82 23.90 18.17
CA LYS A 358 -8.65 23.98 19.05
C LYS A 358 -8.70 22.95 20.18
N ASP A 359 -9.85 22.81 20.83
CA ASP A 359 -10.05 21.87 21.92
C ASP A 359 -9.96 20.40 21.46
N LEU A 360 -10.38 20.10 20.22
CA LEU A 360 -10.25 18.77 19.61
C LEU A 360 -8.79 18.46 19.25
N ALA A 361 -8.11 19.40 18.59
CA ALA A 361 -6.71 19.23 18.20
C ALA A 361 -5.80 18.99 19.43
N ALA A 362 -6.06 19.70 20.53
CA ALA A 362 -5.30 19.56 21.78
C ALA A 362 -5.49 18.20 22.49
N LYS A 363 -6.52 17.41 22.13
CA LYS A 363 -6.74 16.07 22.69
C LYS A 363 -5.94 14.98 21.98
N ARG A 364 -5.35 15.29 20.82
CA ARG A 364 -4.54 14.34 20.05
C ARG A 364 -3.22 14.07 20.76
N LYS A 365 -2.77 12.82 20.73
CA LYS A 365 -1.59 12.39 21.48
C LYS A 365 -0.85 11.24 20.82
N LEU A 366 0.42 11.06 21.19
CA LEU A 366 1.30 10.05 20.59
C LEU A 366 0.93 8.64 21.05
N GLU A 367 0.42 8.49 22.28
CA GLU A 367 0.14 7.19 22.90
C GLU A 367 -0.93 6.38 22.15
N ASP A 368 -1.86 7.05 21.46
CA ASP A 368 -2.87 6.43 20.62
C ASP A 368 -2.70 6.74 19.12
N LEU A 369 -1.60 7.39 18.76
CA LEU A 369 -1.24 7.81 17.40
C LEU A 369 -2.35 8.63 16.70
N THR A 370 -3.20 9.31 17.47
CA THR A 370 -4.09 10.36 16.91
C THR A 370 -3.28 11.55 16.41
N ILE A 371 -2.04 11.69 16.87
CA ILE A 371 -0.94 12.42 16.24
C ILE A 371 0.33 11.55 16.33
N GLY A 372 1.23 11.64 15.35
CA GLY A 372 2.45 10.84 15.31
C GLY A 372 3.47 11.33 14.28
N PRO A 373 4.60 10.59 14.12
CA PRO A 373 5.70 10.98 13.24
C PRO A 373 5.29 11.32 11.81
N VAL A 374 5.86 12.40 11.28
CA VAL A 374 5.73 12.79 9.87
C VAL A 374 6.92 12.28 9.07
N LEU A 375 6.68 11.40 8.09
CA LEU A 375 7.73 10.60 7.45
C LEU A 375 8.48 11.33 6.33
N THR A 376 7.92 12.42 5.78
CA THR A 376 8.46 13.07 4.56
C THR A 376 8.71 14.56 4.68
N VAL A 377 8.35 15.18 5.80
CA VAL A 377 8.59 16.61 6.06
C VAL A 377 9.34 16.69 7.39
N SER A 378 10.36 17.54 7.47
CA SER A 378 11.09 17.76 8.73
C SER A 378 10.46 18.88 9.55
N VAL A 379 10.71 18.89 10.86
CA VAL A 379 10.39 20.01 11.78
C VAL A 379 10.80 21.35 11.18
N VAL A 380 12.05 21.40 10.72
CA VAL A 380 12.70 22.62 10.21
C VAL A 380 11.99 23.12 8.97
N SER A 381 11.64 22.21 8.05
CA SER A 381 10.90 22.55 6.83
C SER A 381 9.50 23.08 7.15
N PHE A 382 8.80 22.47 8.11
CA PHE A 382 7.47 22.89 8.53
C PHE A 382 7.48 24.30 9.15
N PHE A 383 8.35 24.53 10.14
CA PHE A 383 8.46 25.84 10.80
C PHE A 383 9.00 26.94 9.88
N SER A 384 9.89 26.62 8.94
CA SER A 384 10.36 27.59 7.93
C SER A 384 9.22 28.07 7.03
N LEU A 385 8.38 27.14 6.56
CA LEU A 385 7.19 27.47 5.77
C LEU A 385 6.19 28.29 6.58
N PHE A 386 5.99 27.91 7.84
CA PHE A 386 5.12 28.62 8.79
C PHE A 386 5.57 30.07 9.01
N TYR A 387 6.85 30.28 9.30
CA TYR A 387 7.42 31.61 9.53
C TYR A 387 7.31 32.48 8.27
N TYR A 388 7.55 31.91 7.09
CA TYR A 388 7.40 32.63 5.82
C TYR A 388 5.97 33.10 5.58
N ARG A 389 4.97 32.24 5.84
CA ARG A 389 3.55 32.55 5.59
C ARG A 389 2.96 33.51 6.63
N SER A 390 3.30 33.36 7.90
CA SER A 390 2.83 34.23 8.98
C SER A 390 3.29 35.69 8.82
N ASN A 391 4.42 35.92 8.15
CA ASN A 391 4.94 37.26 7.88
C ASN A 391 4.37 37.93 6.61
N LYS A 392 3.69 37.19 5.73
CA LYS A 392 3.16 37.70 4.45
C LYS A 392 1.64 37.71 4.32
N LEU A 393 0.94 36.86 5.07
CA LEU A 393 -0.53 36.77 5.05
C LEU A 393 -1.06 37.31 6.38
N ALA A 394 -1.84 38.38 6.32
CA ALA A 394 -2.50 38.93 7.51
C ALA A 394 -3.45 37.87 8.11
N GLN A 395 -3.24 37.57 9.40
CA GLN A 395 -4.01 36.65 10.25
C GLN A 395 -4.06 35.18 9.79
N LEU A 396 -2.93 34.48 9.94
CA LEU A 396 -2.93 33.03 10.05
C LEU A 396 -3.42 32.62 11.45
N ILE A 397 -4.64 32.08 11.57
CA ILE A 397 -5.10 31.47 12.83
C ILE A 397 -4.54 30.05 12.90
N VAL A 398 -3.59 29.85 13.81
CA VAL A 398 -2.99 28.53 14.07
C VAL A 398 -3.81 27.82 15.13
N ILE A 399 -4.47 26.76 14.72
CA ILE A 399 -5.20 25.87 15.61
C ILE A 399 -4.20 24.79 16.02
N ALA A 400 -3.63 24.93 17.23
CA ALA A 400 -2.64 24.05 17.88
C ALA A 400 -1.16 24.15 17.40
N PRO A 401 -0.44 25.25 17.73
CA PRO A 401 1.00 25.36 17.50
C PRO A 401 1.82 24.33 18.31
N ASP A 402 1.32 23.90 19.48
CA ASP A 402 2.02 22.97 20.39
C ASP A 402 2.08 21.52 19.88
N LEU A 403 1.28 21.16 18.86
CA LEU A 403 1.37 19.85 18.21
C LEU A 403 2.69 19.70 17.43
N ALA A 404 3.35 20.81 17.09
CA ALA A 404 4.63 20.82 16.39
C ALA A 404 5.71 19.99 17.07
N ASP A 405 5.78 19.97 18.40
CA ASP A 405 6.73 19.14 19.15
C ASP A 405 6.37 17.65 19.13
N MET A 406 5.09 17.31 18.86
CA MET A 406 4.58 15.93 18.83
C MET A 406 4.65 15.30 17.43
N PHE A 407 4.67 16.11 16.36
CA PHE A 407 4.85 15.63 14.98
C PHE A 407 6.24 15.02 14.72
N PHE A 408 7.20 15.30 15.60
CA PHE A 408 8.61 15.01 15.35
C PHE A 408 9.30 14.46 16.59
N ASN A 409 9.95 13.32 16.42
CA ASN A 409 10.56 12.51 17.48
C ASN A 409 11.37 13.34 18.49
N HIS A 410 11.15 13.10 19.79
CA HIS A 410 11.73 13.82 20.92
C HIS A 410 13.28 13.77 20.97
N HIS A 411 13.91 12.83 20.27
CA HIS A 411 15.37 12.76 20.13
C HIS A 411 15.95 13.76 19.11
N LEU A 412 15.14 14.29 18.19
CA LEU A 412 15.56 15.36 17.28
C LEU A 412 15.31 16.75 17.88
N THR A 413 14.35 16.90 18.80
CA THR A 413 14.00 18.19 19.42
C THR A 413 15.09 18.72 20.37
N GLY A 414 15.89 17.85 20.99
CA GLY A 414 17.03 18.25 21.85
C GLY A 414 18.10 19.08 21.13
N LYS A 415 18.27 18.92 19.81
CA LYS A 415 19.17 19.75 18.99
C LYS A 415 18.47 20.98 18.38
N LEU A 416 17.14 20.98 18.32
CA LEU A 416 16.31 22.04 17.73
C LEU A 416 16.06 23.21 18.69
N ASN A 417 15.93 22.95 20.00
CA ASN A 417 15.87 24.04 21.00
C ASN A 417 17.11 24.94 20.93
N HIS A 418 18.27 24.39 20.56
CA HIS A 418 19.49 25.18 20.37
C HIS A 418 19.48 26.00 19.06
N ALA A 419 18.77 25.54 18.02
CA ALA A 419 18.68 26.25 16.73
C ALA A 419 17.60 27.34 16.74
N VAL A 420 16.47 27.12 17.42
CA VAL A 420 15.41 28.12 17.60
C VAL A 420 15.88 29.23 18.55
N ASN A 421 16.56 28.90 19.66
CA ASN A 421 17.15 29.91 20.55
C ASN A 421 18.24 30.75 19.86
N ASN A 422 18.97 30.20 18.87
CA ASN A 422 19.92 30.95 18.05
C ASN A 422 19.26 31.85 17.00
N LEU A 423 17.99 31.63 16.66
CA LEU A 423 17.21 32.51 15.78
C LEU A 423 16.55 33.65 16.56
N GLU A 424 16.12 33.41 17.81
CA GLU A 424 15.67 34.46 18.72
C GLU A 424 16.82 35.37 19.19
N GLY A 425 18.02 34.83 19.39
CA GLY A 425 19.22 35.57 19.77
C GLY A 425 19.79 36.52 18.69
N LYS A 426 19.21 36.57 17.49
CA LYS A 426 19.59 37.53 16.42
C LYS A 426 18.71 38.80 16.39
N LYS A 427 17.87 39.01 17.40
CA LYS A 427 17.30 40.32 17.70
C LYS A 427 17.98 40.92 18.94
N MET A 428 19.13 41.54 18.71
CA MET A 428 19.54 42.76 19.41
C MET A 428 20.24 43.67 18.41
#